data_AF-A0A2M8EP07-F1
#
_entry.id   AF-A0A2M8EP07-F1
#
_cell.length_a   1.000
_cell.length_b   1.000
_cell.length_c   1.000
_cell.angle_alpha   90.00
_cell.angle_beta   90.00
_cell.angle_gamma   90.00
#
_symmetry.space_group_name_H-M   'P 1'
#
loop_
_entity.id
_entity.type
_entity.pdbx_description
1 polymer ?
#
loop_
_entity_poly.entity_id
_entity_poly.type
_entity_poly.pdbx_seq_one_letter_code
_entity_poly.pdbx_strand_id
1 'polypeptide(L)'
;MKIKKETVKYLIGLATVVALRLLPHPPNVEPIMATMMPFAKKWGQISGFAFAVAAVLGFDLLTGTLGTWSLITASTYGLIGVAAGVYLNNKENKTRHYLLFAFVATIIYDAITGVVMGTLLFHMPLWVTITGQIPFTLYHLAGNIALAAVLSPLLFKWVVNNRKMETGYLWNSIVLGVK
;
A
#
# COMPACT_ATOMS: atom_id res chain seq x y z
N MET A 1 -6.07 24.54 -14.35
CA MET A 1 -5.04 23.60 -13.83
C MET A 1 -5.29 22.24 -14.47
N LYS A 2 -4.43 21.78 -15.42
CA LYS A 2 -4.62 20.49 -16.10
C LYS A 2 -4.34 19.36 -15.10
N ILE A 3 -5.38 18.82 -14.47
CA ILE A 3 -5.27 17.56 -13.71
C ILE A 3 -4.69 16.53 -14.68
N LYS A 4 -3.50 15.99 -14.38
CA LYS A 4 -2.90 14.94 -15.22
C LYS A 4 -3.92 13.80 -15.33
N LYS A 5 -4.04 13.21 -16.52
CA LYS A 5 -5.06 12.20 -16.88
C LYS A 5 -5.19 11.01 -15.91
N GLU A 6 -4.22 10.81 -15.04
CA GLU A 6 -4.12 9.65 -14.15
C GLU A 6 -4.33 9.99 -12.65
N THR A 7 -4.41 11.27 -12.28
CA THR A 7 -4.52 11.70 -10.88
C THR A 7 -5.82 11.22 -10.21
N VAL A 8 -6.92 11.13 -10.97
CA VAL A 8 -8.21 10.69 -10.42
C VAL A 8 -8.14 9.24 -9.94
N LYS A 9 -7.56 8.33 -10.73
CA LYS A 9 -7.38 6.93 -10.33
C LYS A 9 -6.55 6.78 -9.07
N TYR A 10 -5.48 7.59 -8.97
CA TYR A 10 -4.62 7.66 -7.80
C TYR A 10 -5.38 8.04 -6.54
N LEU A 11 -6.13 9.14 -6.61
CA LEU A 11 -6.91 9.62 -5.47
C LEU A 11 -8.03 8.66 -5.08
N ILE A 12 -8.71 8.03 -6.04
CA ILE A 12 -9.73 7.01 -5.76
C ILE A 12 -9.10 5.80 -5.06
N GLY A 13 -7.97 5.30 -5.55
CA GLY A 13 -7.26 4.18 -4.91
C GLY A 13 -6.85 4.51 -3.47
N LEU A 14 -6.29 5.69 -3.26
CA LEU A 14 -5.89 6.17 -1.94
C LEU A 14 -7.09 6.31 -1.00
N ALA A 15 -8.14 7.01 -1.44
CA ALA A 15 -9.36 7.21 -0.66
C ALA A 15 -10.04 5.86 -0.32
N THR A 16 -10.06 4.92 -1.27
CA THR A 16 -10.62 3.58 -1.03
C THR A 16 -9.84 2.83 0.03
N VAL A 17 -8.50 2.85 -0.03
CA VAL A 17 -7.67 2.21 1.00
C VAL A 17 -7.92 2.80 2.38
N VAL A 18 -7.94 4.13 2.48
CA VAL A 18 -8.21 4.82 3.75
C VAL A 18 -9.61 4.48 4.25
N ALA A 19 -10.62 4.50 3.39
CA ALA A 19 -12.00 4.17 3.75
C ALA A 19 -12.16 2.72 4.21
N LEU A 20 -11.52 1.76 3.53
CA LEU A 20 -11.57 0.35 3.93
C LEU A 20 -10.90 0.10 5.29
N ARG A 21 -9.87 0.87 5.64
CA ARG A 21 -9.24 0.80 6.97
C ARG A 21 -10.12 1.34 8.10
N LEU A 22 -11.12 2.16 7.79
CA LEU A 22 -12.09 2.63 8.79
C LEU A 22 -13.15 1.58 9.10
N LEU A 23 -13.28 0.53 8.28
CA LEU A 23 -14.22 -0.57 8.52
C LEU A 23 -13.61 -1.57 9.53
N PRO A 24 -14.43 -2.25 10.34
CA PRO A 24 -13.94 -3.33 11.18
C PRO A 24 -13.27 -4.41 10.33
N HIS A 25 -11.99 -4.65 10.60
CA HIS A 25 -11.21 -5.67 9.95
C HIS A 25 -10.25 -6.28 10.97
N PRO A 26 -9.68 -7.47 10.70
CA PRO A 26 -8.70 -8.02 11.59
C PRO A 26 -7.43 -7.14 11.68
N PRO A 27 -6.73 -7.17 12.82
CA PRO A 27 -5.57 -6.33 13.03
C PRO A 27 -4.48 -6.65 12.00
N ASN A 28 -3.90 -5.61 11.37
CA ASN A 28 -2.83 -5.72 10.38
C ASN A 28 -3.17 -6.49 9.10
N VAL A 29 -4.46 -6.73 8.82
CA VAL A 29 -4.93 -7.13 7.48
C VAL A 29 -5.42 -5.89 6.77
N GLU A 30 -4.48 -5.10 6.24
CA GLU A 30 -4.78 -3.81 5.61
C GLU A 30 -4.53 -3.83 4.10
N PRO A 31 -5.34 -3.10 3.30
CA PRO A 31 -5.22 -3.10 1.85
C PRO A 31 -4.07 -2.22 1.32
N ILE A 32 -3.22 -1.63 2.19
CA ILE A 32 -2.15 -0.71 1.80
C ILE A 32 -1.18 -1.40 0.85
N MET A 33 -0.56 -2.52 1.25
CA MET A 33 0.44 -3.23 0.43
C MET A 33 -0.13 -3.65 -0.92
N ALA A 34 -1.30 -4.30 -0.90
CA ALA A 34 -1.95 -4.82 -2.10
C ALA A 34 -2.36 -3.72 -3.09
N THR A 35 -2.72 -2.54 -2.59
CA THR A 35 -3.10 -1.41 -3.43
C THR A 35 -1.89 -0.58 -3.85
N MET A 36 -0.92 -0.35 -2.99
CA MET A 36 0.29 0.43 -3.29
C MET A 36 1.08 -0.17 -4.47
N MET A 37 1.24 -1.49 -4.50
CA MET A 37 2.04 -2.19 -5.52
C MET A 37 1.65 -1.87 -6.97
N PRO A 38 0.39 -1.98 -7.42
CA PRO A 38 0.02 -1.68 -8.80
C PRO A 38 0.21 -0.19 -9.18
N PHE A 39 0.07 0.73 -8.22
CA PHE A 39 0.33 2.16 -8.43
C PHE A 39 1.82 2.43 -8.59
N ALA A 40 2.65 1.87 -7.68
CA ALA A 40 4.10 1.92 -7.76
C ALA A 40 4.63 1.26 -9.04
N LYS A 41 4.00 0.17 -9.49
CA LYS A 41 4.31 -0.51 -10.74
C LYS A 41 4.07 0.37 -11.97
N LYS A 42 3.02 1.18 -12.00
CA LYS A 42 2.68 2.01 -13.16
C LYS A 42 3.46 3.32 -13.20
N TRP A 43 3.65 3.94 -12.04
CA TRP A 43 4.16 5.31 -11.92
C TRP A 43 5.48 5.41 -11.15
N GLY A 44 6.09 4.28 -10.80
CA GLY A 44 7.43 4.19 -10.23
C GLY A 44 7.51 4.46 -8.73
N GLN A 45 8.74 4.68 -8.28
CA GLN A 45 9.14 4.76 -6.87
C GLN A 45 8.43 5.87 -6.10
N ILE A 46 8.41 7.09 -6.65
CA ILE A 46 7.80 8.26 -6.02
C ILE A 46 6.31 8.04 -5.80
N SER A 47 5.64 7.40 -6.77
CA SER A 47 4.23 7.02 -6.65
C SER A 47 4.01 6.01 -5.53
N GLY A 48 4.87 5.00 -5.41
CA GLY A 48 4.76 4.02 -4.33
C GLY A 48 4.96 4.67 -2.96
N PHE A 49 6.00 5.49 -2.82
CA PHE A 49 6.31 6.23 -1.60
C PHE A 49 5.14 7.12 -1.16
N ALA A 50 4.70 8.01 -2.07
CA ALA A 50 3.64 8.96 -1.76
C ALA A 50 2.32 8.27 -1.43
N PHE A 51 2.01 7.15 -2.09
CA PHE A 51 0.77 6.41 -1.84
C PHE A 51 0.78 5.84 -0.44
N ALA A 52 1.85 5.15 -0.07
CA ALA A 52 1.97 4.48 1.20
C ALA A 52 1.98 5.48 2.37
N VAL A 53 2.78 6.55 2.26
CA VAL A 53 2.83 7.63 3.26
C VAL A 53 1.47 8.30 3.43
N ALA A 54 0.82 8.67 2.33
CA ALA A 54 -0.50 9.31 2.40
C ALA A 54 -1.58 8.38 2.96
N ALA A 55 -1.52 7.07 2.66
CA ALA A 55 -2.48 6.10 3.17
C ALA A 55 -2.34 5.90 4.69
N VAL A 56 -1.11 5.87 5.20
CA VAL A 56 -0.84 5.76 6.64
C VAL A 56 -1.24 7.05 7.36
N LEU A 57 -0.63 8.18 6.98
CA LEU A 57 -0.86 9.45 7.67
C LEU A 57 -2.29 9.96 7.50
N GLY A 58 -2.91 9.70 6.35
CA GLY A 58 -4.29 10.09 6.10
C GLY A 58 -5.28 9.36 7.01
N PHE A 59 -5.09 8.06 7.21
CA PHE A 59 -5.90 7.29 8.16
C PHE A 59 -5.68 7.79 9.59
N ASP A 60 -4.42 7.88 10.03
CA ASP A 60 -4.10 8.27 11.41
C ASP A 60 -4.59 9.69 11.74
N LEU A 61 -4.57 10.59 10.75
CA LEU A 61 -5.15 11.93 10.89
C LEU A 61 -6.66 11.87 11.10
N LEU A 62 -7.37 11.05 10.32
CA LEU A 62 -8.83 10.92 10.40
C LEU A 62 -9.30 10.25 11.69
N THR A 63 -8.51 9.30 12.21
CA THR A 63 -8.81 8.60 13.48
C THR A 63 -8.29 9.33 14.70
N GLY A 64 -7.54 10.44 14.53
CA GLY A 64 -6.94 11.19 15.64
C GLY A 64 -5.80 10.42 16.34
N THR A 65 -5.16 9.49 15.65
CA THR A 65 -4.10 8.60 16.18
C THR A 65 -2.70 8.97 15.70
N LEU A 66 -2.53 10.17 15.14
CA LEU A 66 -1.20 10.66 14.72
C LEU A 66 -0.21 10.67 15.90
N GLY A 67 0.96 10.09 15.67
CA GLY A 67 2.05 10.13 16.64
C GLY A 67 3.36 9.54 16.11
N THR A 68 4.28 9.24 17.02
CA THR A 68 5.58 8.63 16.69
C THR A 68 5.43 7.35 15.88
N TRP A 69 4.42 6.53 16.22
CA TRP A 69 4.13 5.31 15.49
C TRP A 69 3.71 5.57 14.03
N SER A 70 2.94 6.62 13.77
CA SER A 70 2.57 7.06 12.42
C SER A 70 3.81 7.39 11.58
N LEU A 71 4.80 8.05 12.17
CA LEU A 71 6.04 8.40 11.47
C LEU A 71 6.86 7.15 11.11
N ILE A 72 6.98 6.22 12.05
CA ILE A 72 7.70 4.94 11.85
C ILE A 72 7.01 4.11 10.76
N THR A 73 5.70 3.93 10.87
CA THR A 73 4.94 3.11 9.94
C THR A 73 4.87 3.75 8.57
N ALA A 74 4.63 5.06 8.46
CA ALA A 74 4.59 5.79 7.19
C ALA A 74 5.95 5.78 6.50
N SER A 75 7.05 5.99 7.23
CA SER A 75 8.40 5.95 6.65
C SER A 75 8.77 4.55 6.18
N THR A 76 8.49 3.51 6.99
CA THR A 76 8.75 2.11 6.61
C THR A 76 7.93 1.71 5.38
N TYR A 77 6.62 1.99 5.38
CA TYR A 77 5.77 1.74 4.22
C TYR A 77 6.16 2.58 3.01
N GLY A 78 6.59 3.83 3.20
CA GLY A 78 7.10 4.69 2.14
C GLY A 78 8.30 4.06 1.43
N LEU A 79 9.27 3.55 2.20
CA LEU A 79 10.44 2.84 1.66
C LEU A 79 10.06 1.53 0.96
N ILE A 80 9.10 0.79 1.51
CA ILE A 80 8.53 -0.38 0.83
C ILE A 80 7.84 0.03 -0.49
N GLY A 81 7.17 1.18 -0.53
CA GLY A 81 6.62 1.78 -1.74
C GLY A 81 7.66 2.09 -2.80
N VAL A 82 8.80 2.65 -2.39
CA VAL A 82 9.96 2.82 -3.27
C VAL A 82 10.42 1.48 -3.81
N ALA A 83 10.62 0.49 -2.94
CA ALA A 83 11.06 -0.85 -3.32
C ALA A 83 10.08 -1.53 -4.30
N ALA A 84 8.77 -1.34 -4.12
CA ALA A 84 7.75 -1.84 -5.04
C ALA A 84 7.90 -1.20 -6.43
N GLY A 85 8.15 0.11 -6.47
CA GLY A 85 8.41 0.83 -7.72
C GLY A 85 9.70 0.37 -8.41
N VAL A 86 10.76 0.06 -7.66
CA VAL A 86 12.00 -0.54 -8.23
C VAL A 86 11.71 -1.92 -8.79
N TYR A 87 11.09 -2.79 -7.99
CA TYR A 87 10.95 -4.21 -8.30
C TYR A 87 9.90 -4.49 -9.39
N LEU A 88 8.73 -3.83 -9.35
CA LEU A 88 7.57 -4.19 -10.16
C LEU A 88 7.48 -3.44 -11.50
N ASN A 89 8.07 -2.26 -11.63
CA ASN A 89 7.87 -1.35 -12.79
C ASN A 89 8.23 -2.01 -14.13
N ASN A 90 9.22 -2.90 -14.14
CA ASN A 90 9.64 -3.64 -15.35
C ASN A 90 9.18 -5.11 -15.39
N LYS A 91 8.25 -5.51 -14.51
CA LYS A 91 7.70 -6.87 -14.50
C LYS A 91 6.42 -6.94 -15.31
N GLU A 92 6.00 -8.14 -15.68
CA GLU A 92 4.66 -8.35 -16.22
C GLU A 92 3.59 -8.22 -15.13
N ASN A 93 2.32 -8.02 -15.51
CA ASN A 93 1.20 -8.05 -14.57
C ASN A 93 0.82 -9.50 -14.21
N LYS A 94 1.70 -10.20 -13.47
CA LYS A 94 1.50 -11.58 -13.02
C LYS A 94 1.43 -11.64 -11.49
N THR A 95 0.46 -12.38 -10.97
CA THR A 95 0.21 -12.57 -9.53
C THR A 95 1.48 -12.94 -8.75
N ARG A 96 2.32 -13.82 -9.31
CA ARG A 96 3.59 -14.25 -8.68
C ARG A 96 4.51 -13.09 -8.26
N HIS A 97 4.53 -11.99 -9.02
CA HIS A 97 5.42 -10.87 -8.72
C HIS A 97 4.90 -10.07 -7.53
N TYR A 98 3.59 -9.86 -7.45
CA TYR A 98 2.96 -9.22 -6.29
C TYR A 98 3.07 -10.10 -5.04
N LEU A 99 2.88 -11.41 -5.19
CA LEU A 99 3.03 -12.36 -4.09
C LEU A 99 4.44 -12.38 -3.52
N LEU A 100 5.46 -12.52 -4.38
CA LEU A 100 6.85 -12.54 -3.95
C LEU A 100 7.22 -11.22 -3.26
N PHE A 101 6.80 -10.10 -3.83
CA PHE A 101 7.05 -8.80 -3.23
C PHE A 101 6.36 -8.66 -1.87
N ALA A 102 5.06 -8.96 -1.78
CA ALA A 102 4.29 -8.85 -0.55
C ALA A 102 4.85 -9.74 0.57
N PHE A 103 5.28 -10.97 0.25
CA PHE A 103 5.92 -11.88 1.20
C PHE A 103 7.19 -11.25 1.80
N VAL A 104 8.13 -10.83 0.94
CA VAL A 104 9.41 -10.26 1.38
C VAL A 104 9.21 -8.92 2.10
N ALA A 105 8.35 -8.06 1.55
CA ALA A 105 8.07 -6.75 2.12
C ALA A 105 7.39 -6.85 3.50
N THR A 106 6.50 -7.82 3.72
CA THR A 106 5.86 -8.03 5.03
C THR A 106 6.91 -8.40 6.09
N ILE A 107 7.81 -9.34 5.77
CA ILE A 107 8.87 -9.76 6.70
C ILE A 107 9.78 -8.57 7.05
N ILE A 108 10.16 -7.76 6.05
CA ILE A 108 10.98 -6.57 6.27
C ILE A 108 10.22 -5.53 7.12
N TYR A 109 8.96 -5.28 6.79
CA TYR A 109 8.13 -4.33 7.53
C TYR A 109 8.04 -4.71 9.00
N ASP A 110 7.76 -5.98 9.28
CA ASP A 110 7.59 -6.50 10.63
C ASP A 110 8.92 -6.59 11.40
N ALA A 111 10.02 -6.91 10.72
CA ALA A 111 11.35 -6.85 11.33
C ALA A 111 11.69 -5.42 11.77
N ILE A 112 11.39 -4.42 10.94
CA ILE A 112 11.65 -3.01 11.28
C ILE A 112 10.68 -2.55 12.39
N THR A 113 9.39 -2.67 12.16
CA THR A 113 8.37 -2.08 13.06
C THR A 113 8.18 -2.88 14.33
N GLY A 114 8.20 -4.21 14.27
CA GLY A 114 8.03 -5.08 15.43
C GLY A 114 9.33 -5.31 16.19
N VAL A 115 10.36 -5.85 15.52
CA VAL A 115 11.59 -6.28 16.20
C VAL A 115 12.51 -5.11 16.53
N VAL A 116 12.87 -4.30 15.52
CA VAL A 116 13.82 -3.20 15.70
C VAL A 116 13.23 -2.12 16.59
N MET A 117 12.02 -1.62 16.30
CA MET A 117 11.41 -0.58 17.13
C MET A 117 10.97 -1.09 18.49
N GLY A 118 10.52 -2.35 18.60
CA GLY A 118 10.28 -3.04 19.89
C GLY A 118 11.50 -2.97 20.81
N THR A 119 12.67 -3.27 20.26
CA THR A 119 13.92 -3.32 21.02
C THR A 119 14.45 -1.92 21.31
N LEU A 120 14.45 -1.03 20.31
CA LEU A 120 15.09 0.29 20.43
C LEU A 120 14.23 1.33 21.14
N LEU A 121 12.91 1.36 20.90
CA LEU A 121 12.02 2.38 21.46
C LEU A 121 11.36 1.94 22.76
N PHE A 122 11.03 0.65 22.87
CA PHE A 122 10.33 0.11 24.04
C PHE A 122 11.25 -0.70 24.96
N HIS A 123 12.54 -0.76 24.66
CA HIS A 123 13.57 -1.43 25.46
C HIS A 123 13.24 -2.90 25.79
N MET A 124 12.45 -3.56 24.93
CA MET A 124 12.11 -4.96 25.10
C MET A 124 13.34 -5.83 24.78
N PRO A 125 13.58 -6.93 25.53
CA PRO A 125 14.66 -7.85 25.18
C PRO A 125 14.46 -8.42 23.77
N LEU A 126 15.55 -8.53 23.01
CA LEU A 126 15.50 -8.97 21.60
C LEU A 126 14.77 -10.31 21.40
N TRP A 127 14.95 -11.26 22.32
CA TRP A 127 14.28 -12.56 22.21
C TRP A 127 12.75 -12.44 22.39
N VAL A 128 12.28 -11.49 23.20
CA VAL A 128 10.85 -11.24 23.42
C VAL A 128 10.24 -10.63 22.17
N THR A 129 10.91 -9.63 21.56
CA THR A 129 10.42 -8.99 20.34
C THR A 129 10.39 -9.99 19.19
N ILE A 130 11.40 -10.83 19.02
CA ILE A 130 11.42 -11.87 17.99
C ILE A 130 10.29 -12.89 18.20
N THR A 131 10.19 -13.47 19.40
CA THR A 131 9.22 -14.54 19.65
C THR A 131 7.77 -14.06 19.60
N GLY A 132 7.50 -12.85 20.12
CA GLY A 132 6.20 -12.20 20.01
C GLY A 132 5.84 -11.81 18.58
N GLN A 133 6.83 -11.49 17.74
CA GLN A 133 6.62 -11.10 16.35
C GLN A 133 6.23 -12.27 15.45
N ILE A 134 6.64 -13.51 15.75
CA ILE A 134 6.34 -14.68 14.90
C ILE A 134 4.84 -14.84 14.61
N PRO A 135 3.94 -14.96 15.61
CA PRO A 135 2.51 -15.13 15.34
C PRO A 135 1.91 -13.92 14.61
N PHE A 136 2.38 -12.71 14.94
CA PHE A 136 1.96 -11.47 14.27
C PHE A 136 2.33 -11.50 12.79
N THR A 137 3.57 -11.86 12.45
CA THR A 137 4.06 -11.90 11.07
C THR A 137 3.39 -12.99 10.26
N LEU A 138 3.09 -14.15 10.85
CA LEU A 138 2.29 -15.17 10.16
C LEU A 138 0.91 -14.64 9.79
N TYR A 139 0.27 -13.91 10.70
CA TYR A 139 -1.03 -13.30 10.45
C TYR A 139 -0.97 -12.22 9.37
N HIS A 140 0.00 -11.32 9.47
CA HIS A 140 0.22 -10.23 8.54
C HIS A 140 0.57 -10.76 7.13
N LEU A 141 1.41 -11.80 7.06
CA LEU A 141 1.73 -12.50 5.81
C LEU A 141 0.48 -13.09 5.16
N ALA A 142 -0.36 -13.79 5.91
CA ALA A 142 -1.58 -14.38 5.39
C ALA A 142 -2.48 -13.31 4.74
N GLY A 143 -2.70 -12.19 5.44
CA GLY A 143 -3.47 -11.06 4.92
C GLY A 143 -2.86 -10.44 3.66
N ASN A 144 -1.57 -10.09 3.71
CA ASN A 144 -0.90 -9.43 2.60
C ASN A 144 -0.76 -10.32 1.36
N ILE A 145 -0.48 -11.60 1.53
CA ILE A 145 -0.40 -12.58 0.43
C ILE A 145 -1.77 -12.78 -0.19
N ALA A 146 -2.82 -12.97 0.62
CA ALA A 146 -4.18 -13.17 0.10
C ALA A 146 -4.65 -11.94 -0.70
N LEU A 147 -4.48 -10.74 -0.15
CA LEU A 147 -4.84 -9.49 -0.83
C LEU A 147 -3.94 -9.26 -2.05
N ALA A 148 -2.63 -9.50 -1.99
CA ALA A 148 -1.73 -9.34 -3.13
C ALA A 148 -2.05 -10.31 -4.28
N ALA A 149 -2.48 -11.54 -3.95
CA ALA A 149 -2.80 -12.56 -4.93
C ALA A 149 -3.98 -12.14 -5.82
N VAL A 150 -4.99 -11.52 -5.20
CA VAL A 150 -6.26 -11.20 -5.83
C VAL A 150 -6.33 -9.74 -6.23
N LEU A 151 -6.17 -8.83 -5.27
CA LEU A 151 -6.47 -7.41 -5.44
C LEU A 151 -5.44 -6.72 -6.34
N SER A 152 -4.13 -6.96 -6.15
CA SER A 152 -3.08 -6.25 -6.91
C SER A 152 -3.16 -6.44 -8.43
N PRO A 153 -3.24 -7.68 -8.98
CA PRO A 153 -3.32 -7.86 -10.43
C PRO A 153 -4.64 -7.34 -11.01
N LEU A 154 -5.75 -7.43 -10.27
CA LEU A 154 -7.07 -6.93 -10.68
C LEU A 154 -7.09 -5.40 -10.70
N LEU A 155 -6.62 -4.74 -9.64
CA LEU A 155 -6.47 -3.29 -9.58
C LEU A 155 -5.57 -2.78 -10.70
N PHE A 156 -4.45 -3.46 -10.98
CA PHE A 156 -3.60 -3.06 -12.09
C PHE A 156 -4.35 -3.13 -13.43
N LYS A 157 -5.04 -4.24 -13.69
CA LYS A 157 -5.72 -4.49 -14.97
C LYS A 157 -6.92 -3.56 -15.17
N TRP A 158 -7.78 -3.45 -14.16
CA TRP A 158 -9.10 -2.81 -14.29
C TRP A 158 -9.10 -1.35 -13.88
N VAL A 159 -8.17 -0.96 -13.00
CA VAL A 159 -8.08 0.43 -12.51
C VAL A 159 -6.89 1.15 -13.11
N VAL A 160 -5.69 0.75 -12.74
CA VAL A 160 -4.47 1.52 -13.02
C VAL A 160 -4.19 1.59 -14.51
N ASN A 161 -4.25 0.47 -15.23
CA ASN A 161 -3.95 0.41 -16.66
C ASN A 161 -5.17 0.61 -17.58
N ASN A 162 -6.35 0.91 -17.03
CA ASN A 162 -7.57 1.09 -17.81
C ASN A 162 -7.68 2.51 -18.36
N ARG A 163 -7.58 2.65 -19.69
CA ARG A 163 -7.66 3.96 -20.37
C ARG A 163 -9.02 4.65 -20.22
N LYS A 164 -10.11 3.88 -20.08
CA LYS A 164 -11.46 4.44 -19.92
C LYS A 164 -11.65 5.22 -18.61
N MET A 165 -10.79 4.98 -17.63
CA MET A 165 -10.83 5.72 -16.36
C MET A 165 -9.80 6.86 -16.31
N GLU A 166 -9.20 7.22 -17.44
CA GLU A 166 -8.39 8.43 -17.53
C GLU A 166 -9.28 9.68 -17.41
N THR A 167 -8.82 10.69 -16.66
CA THR A 167 -9.53 11.96 -16.42
C THR A 167 -9.99 12.62 -17.73
N GLY A 168 -9.19 12.49 -18.80
CA GLY A 168 -9.54 13.05 -20.11
C GLY A 168 -10.72 12.35 -20.78
N TYR A 169 -10.85 11.03 -20.61
CA TYR A 169 -12.00 10.29 -21.14
C TYR A 169 -13.26 10.59 -20.32
N LEU A 170 -13.17 10.56 -18.98
CA LEU A 170 -14.28 10.90 -18.09
C LEU A 170 -14.81 12.33 -18.31
N TRP A 171 -13.92 13.30 -18.46
CA TRP A 171 -14.30 14.68 -18.76
C TRP A 171 -15.05 14.80 -20.08
N ASN A 172 -14.55 14.14 -21.14
CA ASN A 172 -15.22 14.16 -22.45
C ASN A 172 -16.58 13.46 -22.42
N SER A 173 -16.73 12.35 -21.69
CA SER A 173 -18.02 11.67 -21.57
C SER A 173 -19.04 12.46 -20.74
N ILE A 174 -18.62 13.15 -19.68
CA ILE A 174 -19.51 13.93 -18.81
C ILE A 174 -19.87 15.29 -19.43
N VAL A 175 -18.90 16.00 -20.01
CA VAL A 175 -19.08 17.39 -20.48
C VAL A 175 -19.49 17.45 -21.95
N LEU A 176 -18.98 16.54 -22.78
CA LEU A 176 -19.23 16.56 -24.23
C LEU A 176 -20.23 15.48 -24.69
N GLY A 177 -20.72 14.62 -23.79
CA GLY A 177 -21.69 13.57 -24.12
C GLY A 177 -21.18 12.52 -25.11
N VAL A 178 -19.87 12.48 -25.37
CA VAL A 178 -19.27 11.53 -26.32
C VAL A 178 -19.13 10.17 -25.61
N LYS A 179 -19.90 9.18 -26.07
CA LYS A 179 -19.85 7.78 -25.61
C LYS A 179 -18.57 7.09 -26.10
#